data_AF-A0A3C0NL35-F1
#
_entry.id   AF-A0A3C0NL35-F1
#
_cell.length_a   1.000
_cell.length_b   1.000
_cell.length_c   1.000
_cell.angle_alpha   90.00
_cell.angle_beta   90.00
_cell.angle_gamma   90.00
#
_symmetry.space_group_name_H-M   'P 1'
#
loop_
_entity.id
_entity.type
_entity.pdbx_description
1 polymer ?
#
loop_
_entity_poly.entity_id
_entity_poly.type
_entity_poly.pdbx_seq_one_letter_code
_entity_poly.pdbx_strand_id
1 'polypeptide(L)'
;MPISYSSEKKIFSLHTDRSTYQLAVDRFGTLLHLYYGARCEGETEYLLTFADRGFSGNPYAAGDDRTWSYDALPQEFPAWGSGDFRAPALTVRGEDGTAGCALRYQGHEIVKGKYALPGLPAVYAEDGDEAETLKIALLDERLGLSVTLLYGVLPHCDVITRSVIAENRGEGTLTLGRLQSACLDFVGGDYDLVTFPGRYAFERQFDRRELGRGT
;
A
#
# COMPACT_ATOMS: atom_id res chain seq x y z
N MET A 1 0.13 -4.80 -22.02
CA MET A 1 -0.83 -4.54 -20.92
C MET A 1 -0.02 -4.33 -19.66
N PRO A 2 0.01 -3.09 -19.15
CA PRO A 2 0.73 -2.71 -17.94
C PRO A 2 0.22 -3.41 -16.69
N ILE A 3 -1.08 -3.71 -16.58
CA ILE A 3 -1.65 -4.31 -15.37
C ILE A 3 -2.30 -5.65 -15.69
N SER A 4 -2.04 -6.65 -14.85
CA SER A 4 -2.70 -7.96 -14.91
C SER A 4 -3.16 -8.42 -13.52
N TYR A 5 -4.21 -9.25 -13.49
CA TYR A 5 -4.75 -9.84 -12.27
C TYR A 5 -4.93 -11.36 -12.44
N SER A 6 -4.29 -12.12 -11.56
CA SER A 6 -4.47 -13.57 -11.43
C SER A 6 -5.60 -13.84 -10.45
N SER A 7 -6.76 -14.29 -10.93
CA SER A 7 -7.93 -14.53 -10.07
C SER A 7 -7.79 -15.75 -9.16
N GLU A 8 -7.03 -16.76 -9.61
CA GLU A 8 -6.73 -17.97 -8.85
C GLU A 8 -5.93 -17.65 -7.58
N LYS A 9 -4.88 -16.83 -7.73
CA LYS A 9 -3.95 -16.47 -6.64
C LYS A 9 -4.23 -15.11 -6.02
N LYS A 10 -5.14 -14.34 -6.61
CA LYS A 10 -5.49 -12.96 -6.23
C LYS A 10 -4.27 -12.02 -6.22
N ILE A 11 -3.41 -12.15 -7.22
CA ILE A 11 -2.18 -11.35 -7.39
C ILE A 11 -2.41 -10.30 -8.47
N PHE A 12 -2.03 -9.06 -8.19
CA PHE A 12 -1.92 -7.99 -9.17
C PHE A 12 -0.46 -7.81 -9.56
N SER A 13 -0.19 -7.73 -10.86
CA SER A 13 1.14 -7.43 -11.39
C SER A 13 1.06 -6.17 -12.23
N LEU A 14 1.87 -5.17 -11.86
CA LEU A 14 1.98 -3.89 -12.54
C LEU A 14 3.38 -3.83 -13.16
N HIS A 15 3.42 -3.75 -14.48
CA HIS A 15 4.64 -3.76 -15.27
C HIS A 15 4.85 -2.40 -15.93
N THR A 16 6.05 -1.88 -15.75
CA THR A 16 6.59 -0.86 -16.66
C THR A 16 7.53 -1.51 -17.66
N ASP A 17 8.22 -0.73 -18.48
CA ASP A 17 9.17 -1.28 -19.45
C ASP A 17 10.27 -2.08 -18.74
N ARG A 18 10.75 -1.63 -17.58
CA ARG A 18 11.91 -2.19 -16.85
C ARG A 18 11.64 -2.57 -15.39
N SER A 19 10.43 -2.35 -14.86
CA SER A 19 10.09 -2.70 -13.47
C SER A 19 8.83 -3.56 -13.36
N THR A 20 8.75 -4.33 -12.28
CA THR A 20 7.53 -5.04 -11.86
C THR A 20 7.21 -4.64 -10.42
N TYR A 21 5.94 -4.36 -10.14
CA TYR A 21 5.37 -4.21 -8.81
C TYR A 21 4.28 -5.26 -8.64
N GLN A 22 4.34 -6.04 -7.56
CA GLN A 22 3.37 -7.08 -7.26
C GLN A 22 2.80 -6.93 -5.85
N LEU A 23 1.51 -7.19 -5.74
CA LEU A 23 0.76 -7.21 -4.50
C LEU A 23 -0.33 -8.29 -4.58
N ALA A 24 -0.77 -8.79 -3.43
CA ALA A 24 -1.74 -9.88 -3.37
C ALA A 24 -2.83 -9.62 -2.33
N VAL A 25 -4.03 -10.16 -2.58
CA VAL A 25 -5.08 -10.26 -1.56
C VAL A 25 -4.93 -11.60 -0.85
N ASP A 26 -4.64 -11.56 0.43
CA ASP A 26 -4.47 -12.78 1.21
C ASP A 26 -5.81 -13.45 1.61
N ARG A 27 -5.71 -14.57 2.33
CA ARG A 27 -6.89 -15.33 2.79
C ARG A 27 -7.81 -14.57 3.76
N PHE A 28 -7.32 -13.50 4.40
CA PHE A 28 -8.10 -12.65 5.29
C PHE A 28 -8.54 -11.34 4.64
N GLY A 29 -8.32 -11.17 3.33
CA GLY A 29 -8.65 -9.94 2.61
C GLY A 29 -7.68 -8.79 2.89
N THR A 30 -6.50 -9.07 3.43
CA THR A 30 -5.42 -8.08 3.61
C THR A 30 -4.64 -7.93 2.31
N LEU A 31 -4.29 -6.70 1.93
CA LEU A 31 -3.40 -6.45 0.80
C LEU A 31 -1.94 -6.52 1.25
N LEU A 32 -1.24 -7.53 0.76
CA LEU A 32 0.18 -7.75 1.01
C LEU A 32 1.01 -7.22 -0.15
N HIS A 33 2.10 -6.52 0.18
CA HIS A 33 3.12 -6.14 -0.78
C HIS A 33 4.01 -7.35 -1.06
N LEU A 34 4.24 -7.71 -2.32
CA LEU A 34 5.10 -8.86 -2.66
C LEU A 34 6.47 -8.41 -3.15
N TYR A 35 6.49 -7.47 -4.09
CA TYR A 35 7.72 -7.10 -4.78
C TYR A 35 7.62 -5.72 -5.42
N TYR A 36 8.73 -4.99 -5.42
CA TYR A 36 8.95 -3.88 -6.34
C TYR A 36 10.43 -3.81 -6.72
N GLY A 37 10.73 -3.94 -8.01
CA GLY A 37 12.11 -3.96 -8.48
C GLY A 37 12.23 -4.21 -9.98
N ALA A 38 13.35 -4.79 -10.38
CA ALA A 38 13.62 -5.15 -11.78
C ALA A 38 12.48 -6.00 -12.36
N ARG A 39 12.16 -5.76 -13.64
CA ARG A 39 11.11 -6.50 -14.33
C ARG A 39 11.34 -8.00 -14.23
N CYS A 40 10.35 -8.69 -13.71
CA CYS A 40 10.31 -10.13 -13.63
C CYS A 40 9.00 -10.64 -14.20
N GLU A 41 9.10 -11.81 -14.83
CA GLU A 41 7.95 -12.62 -15.25
C GLU A 41 7.66 -13.62 -14.13
N GLY A 42 6.37 -13.90 -13.89
CA GLY A 42 5.93 -14.80 -12.82
C GLY A 42 5.54 -14.10 -11.52
N GLU A 43 5.21 -14.89 -10.51
CA GLU A 43 4.63 -14.43 -9.24
C GLU A 43 5.64 -14.54 -8.09
N THR A 44 5.68 -13.52 -7.25
CA THR A 44 6.66 -13.39 -6.15
C THR A 44 6.11 -13.72 -4.77
N GLU A 45 4.94 -14.38 -4.68
CA GLU A 45 4.30 -14.76 -3.42
C GLU A 45 5.20 -15.65 -2.52
N TYR A 46 6.13 -16.39 -3.12
CA TYR A 46 7.11 -17.21 -2.42
C TYR A 46 8.07 -16.42 -1.51
N LEU A 47 8.15 -15.09 -1.67
CA LEU A 47 8.93 -14.21 -0.80
C LEU A 47 8.28 -14.03 0.58
N LEU A 48 6.99 -14.33 0.71
CA LEU A 48 6.32 -14.30 2.00
C LEU A 48 6.77 -15.46 2.88
N THR A 49 7.13 -15.15 4.13
CA THR A 49 7.50 -16.15 5.13
C THR A 49 6.61 -16.04 6.35
N PHE A 50 6.21 -17.19 6.88
CA PHE A 50 5.31 -17.31 8.03
C PHE A 50 6.04 -18.03 9.16
N ALA A 51 6.03 -17.45 10.35
CA ALA A 51 6.67 -18.01 11.52
C ALA A 51 5.97 -17.52 12.78
N ASP A 52 5.92 -18.35 13.82
CA ASP A 52 5.50 -17.90 15.15
C ASP A 52 6.58 -16.97 15.71
N ARG A 53 6.28 -15.67 15.69
CA ARG A 53 7.17 -14.59 16.13
C ARG A 53 6.63 -14.09 17.46
N GLY A 54 7.35 -14.35 18.54
CA GLY A 54 6.94 -13.94 19.88
C GLY A 54 6.60 -12.44 19.92
N PHE A 55 5.44 -12.12 20.50
CA PHE A 55 4.85 -10.77 20.60
C PHE A 55 4.28 -10.16 19.31
N SER A 56 4.50 -10.76 18.14
CA SER A 56 3.78 -10.38 16.91
C SER A 56 2.43 -11.12 16.87
N GLY A 57 1.39 -10.47 17.42
CA GLY A 57 0.07 -11.06 17.59
C GLY A 57 -0.67 -11.36 16.28
N ASN A 58 -1.73 -12.16 16.37
CA ASN A 58 -2.51 -12.64 15.22
C ASN A 58 -3.92 -12.02 15.22
N PRO A 59 -4.52 -11.75 14.05
CA PRO A 59 -5.94 -11.40 13.99
C PRO A 59 -6.81 -12.54 14.50
N TYR A 60 -7.98 -12.21 15.05
CA TYR A 60 -8.96 -13.21 15.47
C TYR A 60 -9.31 -14.23 14.37
N ALA A 61 -9.36 -13.77 13.10
CA ALA A 61 -9.64 -14.62 11.94
C ALA A 61 -8.57 -15.71 11.69
N ALA A 62 -7.36 -15.60 12.26
CA ALA A 62 -6.31 -16.61 12.12
C ALA A 62 -6.53 -17.84 13.02
N GLY A 63 -7.43 -17.77 14.01
CA GLY A 63 -7.67 -18.89 14.92
C GLY A 63 -6.40 -19.33 15.64
N ASP A 64 -6.05 -20.61 15.52
CA ASP A 64 -4.85 -21.20 16.13
C ASP A 64 -3.55 -20.97 15.35
N ASP A 65 -3.63 -20.37 14.15
CA ASP A 65 -2.45 -20.07 13.33
C ASP A 65 -1.68 -18.86 13.90
N ARG A 66 -0.61 -19.17 14.63
CA ARG A 66 0.29 -18.16 15.23
C ARG A 66 1.32 -17.58 14.26
N THR A 67 1.37 -18.08 13.03
CA THR A 67 2.43 -17.74 12.07
C THR A 67 2.13 -16.50 11.22
N TRP A 68 0.89 -16.01 11.26
CA TRP A 68 0.42 -14.88 10.47
C TRP A 68 0.22 -13.63 11.35
N SER A 69 0.92 -12.54 11.05
CA SER A 69 0.81 -11.30 11.83
C SER A 69 0.96 -10.07 10.94
N TYR A 70 0.13 -9.04 11.19
CA TYR A 70 0.31 -7.72 10.58
C TYR A 70 1.64 -7.07 10.99
N ASP A 71 2.20 -7.43 12.14
CA ASP A 71 3.46 -6.86 12.62
C ASP A 71 4.68 -7.33 11.82
N ALA A 72 4.54 -8.42 11.04
CA ALA A 72 5.63 -9.04 10.30
C ALA A 72 5.41 -9.04 8.77
N LEU A 73 4.16 -9.16 8.32
CA LEU A 73 3.89 -9.28 6.88
C LEU A 73 3.97 -7.92 6.17
N PRO A 74 4.55 -7.88 4.95
CA PRO A 74 4.66 -6.66 4.16
C PRO A 74 3.27 -6.24 3.64
N GLN A 75 2.88 -4.98 3.87
CA GLN A 75 1.52 -4.49 3.56
C GLN A 75 1.53 -3.36 2.53
N GLU A 76 0.49 -3.32 1.68
CA GLU A 76 0.30 -2.21 0.75
C GLU A 76 -0.16 -0.93 1.44
N PHE A 77 -0.96 -1.06 2.50
CA PHE A 77 -1.56 0.08 3.19
C PHE A 77 -1.84 -0.22 4.67
N PRO A 78 -0.80 -0.27 5.52
CA PRO A 78 -0.93 -0.64 6.92
C PRO A 78 -1.74 0.39 7.70
N ALA A 79 -2.74 -0.07 8.45
CA ALA A 79 -3.57 0.76 9.30
C ALA A 79 -3.28 0.48 10.78
N TRP A 80 -3.36 1.52 11.61
CA TRP A 80 -3.20 1.36 13.05
C TRP A 80 -4.39 0.64 13.67
N GLY A 81 -4.13 -0.18 14.70
CA GLY A 81 -5.16 -0.85 15.51
C GLY A 81 -5.51 -2.28 15.09
N SER A 82 -4.81 -2.85 14.10
CA SER A 82 -4.97 -4.24 13.64
C SER A 82 -4.00 -5.22 14.31
N GLY A 83 -3.04 -4.73 15.11
CA GLY A 83 -1.96 -5.53 15.69
C GLY A 83 -0.59 -5.33 15.02
N ASP A 84 -0.48 -4.39 14.08
CA ASP A 84 0.81 -3.90 13.55
C ASP A 84 1.38 -2.81 14.46
N PHE A 85 2.61 -2.97 14.96
CA PHE A 85 3.27 -1.99 15.82
C PHE A 85 4.20 -1.04 15.06
N ARG A 86 4.36 -1.23 13.74
CA ARG A 86 5.18 -0.38 12.87
C ARG A 86 4.45 0.94 12.56
N ALA A 87 5.14 1.85 11.88
CA ALA A 87 4.56 3.14 11.49
C ALA A 87 3.39 2.94 10.51
N PRO A 88 2.16 3.35 10.84
CA PRO A 88 1.00 3.12 9.99
C PRO A 88 0.94 4.14 8.84
N ALA A 89 0.32 3.74 7.73
CA ALA A 89 -0.09 4.63 6.64
C ALA A 89 -1.44 5.32 6.94
N LEU A 90 -2.32 4.66 7.71
CA LEU A 90 -3.63 5.16 8.11
C LEU A 90 -3.81 5.14 9.64
N THR A 91 -4.23 6.26 10.22
CA THR A 91 -4.81 6.29 11.57
C THR A 91 -6.16 6.98 11.54
N VAL A 92 -7.15 6.36 12.16
CA VAL A 92 -8.52 6.87 12.23
C VAL A 92 -9.07 6.68 13.63
N ARG A 93 -9.89 7.65 14.05
CA ARG A 93 -10.65 7.63 15.29
C ARG A 93 -12.14 7.83 14.98
N GLY A 94 -12.98 6.96 15.54
CA GLY A 94 -14.42 7.10 15.51
C GLY A 94 -14.93 8.19 16.45
N GLU A 95 -16.20 8.52 16.32
CA GLU A 95 -16.89 9.53 17.14
C GLU A 95 -16.88 9.19 18.64
N ASP A 96 -16.93 7.91 18.97
CA ASP A 96 -16.85 7.37 20.34
C ASP A 96 -15.44 7.47 20.95
N GLY A 97 -14.45 7.96 20.19
CA GLY A 97 -13.06 8.05 20.58
C GLY A 97 -12.25 6.78 20.36
N THR A 98 -12.88 5.68 19.95
CA THR A 98 -12.19 4.43 19.62
C THR A 98 -11.31 4.65 18.39
N ALA A 99 -10.04 4.34 18.53
CA ALA A 99 -9.09 4.36 17.42
C ALA A 99 -8.84 2.93 16.94
N GLY A 100 -8.57 2.79 15.66
CA GLY A 100 -8.20 1.51 15.05
C GLY A 100 -8.99 1.24 13.79
N CYS A 101 -8.35 0.57 12.81
CA CYS A 101 -8.96 0.24 11.54
C CYS A 101 -8.44 -1.09 11.01
N ALA A 102 -9.34 -1.90 10.47
CA ALA A 102 -9.04 -3.18 9.84
C ALA A 102 -9.65 -3.22 8.43
N LEU A 103 -8.88 -2.73 7.45
CA LEU A 103 -9.29 -2.69 6.06
C LEU A 103 -9.28 -4.09 5.43
N ARG A 104 -10.34 -4.39 4.67
CA ARG A 104 -10.53 -5.66 3.95
C ARG A 104 -10.85 -5.40 2.50
N TYR A 105 -10.22 -6.17 1.61
CA TYR A 105 -10.46 -6.16 0.17
C TYR A 105 -11.94 -6.42 -0.17
N GLN A 106 -12.51 -5.52 -0.98
CA GLN A 106 -13.89 -5.59 -1.47
C GLN A 106 -13.99 -5.79 -2.98
N GLY A 107 -12.94 -5.49 -3.72
CA GLY A 107 -12.96 -5.54 -5.19
C GLY A 107 -11.89 -4.67 -5.80
N HIS A 108 -11.79 -4.73 -7.13
CA HIS A 108 -10.91 -3.84 -7.89
C HIS A 108 -11.48 -3.51 -9.25
N GLU A 109 -10.89 -2.51 -9.89
CA GLU A 109 -11.15 -2.10 -11.26
C GLU A 109 -9.80 -1.80 -11.93
N ILE A 110 -9.60 -2.31 -13.15
CA ILE A 110 -8.46 -1.92 -14.01
C ILE A 110 -9.05 -1.11 -15.16
N VAL A 111 -8.63 0.14 -15.29
CA VAL A 111 -9.11 1.06 -16.33
C VAL A 111 -7.95 1.57 -17.17
N LYS A 112 -8.23 1.83 -18.44
CA LYS A 112 -7.29 2.54 -19.31
C LYS A 112 -7.17 4.00 -18.88
N GLY A 113 -5.99 4.55 -19.10
CA GLY A 113 -5.65 5.92 -18.76
C GLY A 113 -5.20 6.09 -17.31
N LYS A 114 -4.76 7.31 -17.02
CA LYS A 114 -4.24 7.74 -15.73
C LYS A 114 -5.33 8.45 -14.92
N TYR A 115 -5.53 8.05 -13.67
CA TYR A 115 -6.47 8.74 -12.77
C TYR A 115 -6.12 10.22 -12.56
N ALA A 116 -7.15 11.04 -12.38
CA ALA A 116 -7.05 12.43 -11.92
C ALA A 116 -7.46 12.54 -10.44
N LEU A 117 -7.05 13.62 -9.77
CA LEU A 117 -7.43 13.92 -8.39
C LEU A 117 -8.18 15.27 -8.37
N PRO A 118 -9.51 15.30 -8.18
CA PRO A 118 -10.27 16.54 -8.19
C PRO A 118 -9.73 17.56 -7.18
N GLY A 119 -9.43 18.77 -7.65
CA GLY A 119 -8.89 19.85 -6.81
C GLY A 119 -7.40 19.73 -6.46
N LEU A 120 -6.68 18.72 -6.97
CA LEU A 120 -5.27 18.49 -6.70
C LEU A 120 -4.46 18.26 -7.99
N PRO A 121 -3.19 18.67 -8.05
CA PRO A 121 -2.33 18.30 -9.16
C PRO A 121 -2.02 16.79 -9.12
N ALA A 122 -1.97 16.16 -10.29
CA ALA A 122 -1.59 14.77 -10.46
C ALA A 122 -0.86 14.56 -11.78
N VAL A 123 -0.01 13.54 -11.87
CA VAL A 123 0.54 13.07 -13.14
C VAL A 123 -0.62 12.72 -14.08
N TYR A 124 -0.52 13.17 -15.33
CA TYR A 124 -1.44 12.85 -16.41
C TYR A 124 -0.74 11.97 -17.45
N ALA A 125 -1.52 11.37 -18.34
CA ALA A 125 -1.04 10.62 -19.49
C ALA A 125 -1.83 11.08 -20.72
N GLU A 126 -1.18 11.13 -21.87
CA GLU A 126 -1.77 11.47 -23.15
C GLU A 126 -2.15 10.20 -23.94
N ASP A 127 -2.88 10.40 -25.04
CA ASP A 127 -3.23 9.30 -25.94
C ASP A 127 -1.95 8.69 -26.54
N GLY A 128 -1.69 7.42 -26.25
CA GLY A 128 -0.51 6.68 -26.71
C GLY A 128 0.49 6.33 -25.60
N ASP A 129 0.36 6.87 -24.39
CA ASP A 129 1.23 6.54 -23.25
C ASP A 129 0.99 5.14 -22.66
N GLU A 130 -0.03 4.43 -23.17
CA GLU A 130 -0.47 3.12 -22.69
C GLU A 130 -0.69 3.04 -21.17
N ALA A 131 -1.00 4.18 -20.54
CA ALA A 131 -1.21 4.24 -19.11
C ALA A 131 -2.44 3.42 -18.69
N GLU A 132 -2.36 2.77 -17.55
CA GLU A 132 -3.48 2.08 -16.91
C GLU A 132 -3.55 2.43 -15.43
N THR A 133 -4.75 2.40 -14.88
CA THR A 133 -5.01 2.61 -13.47
C THR A 133 -5.66 1.37 -12.86
N LEU A 134 -5.04 0.84 -11.81
CA LEU A 134 -5.66 -0.12 -10.90
C LEU A 134 -6.27 0.64 -9.71
N LYS A 135 -7.54 0.39 -9.43
CA LYS A 135 -8.25 0.85 -8.24
C LYS A 135 -8.57 -0.36 -7.38
N ILE A 136 -8.16 -0.36 -6.12
CA ILE A 136 -8.50 -1.43 -5.18
C ILE A 136 -9.37 -0.84 -4.07
N ALA A 137 -10.57 -1.39 -3.92
CA ALA A 137 -11.50 -1.01 -2.88
C ALA A 137 -11.26 -1.83 -1.60
N LEU A 138 -11.15 -1.13 -0.49
CA LEU A 138 -11.00 -1.66 0.86
C LEU A 138 -12.11 -1.09 1.75
N LEU A 139 -12.56 -1.87 2.72
CA LEU A 139 -13.59 -1.45 3.66
C LEU A 139 -13.24 -1.91 5.08
N ASP A 140 -13.41 -1.02 6.04
CA ASP A 140 -13.63 -1.37 7.44
C ASP A 140 -15.13 -1.30 7.70
N GLU A 141 -15.77 -2.46 7.82
CA GLU A 141 -17.23 -2.57 7.98
C GLU A 141 -17.72 -1.95 9.29
N ARG A 142 -16.93 -2.03 10.36
CA ARG A 142 -17.30 -1.50 11.68
C ARG A 142 -17.35 0.03 11.65
N LEU A 143 -16.39 0.65 10.98
CA LEU A 143 -16.33 2.12 10.86
C LEU A 143 -17.20 2.66 9.71
N GLY A 144 -17.55 1.81 8.74
CA GLY A 144 -18.07 2.29 7.45
C GLY A 144 -17.02 3.08 6.66
N LEU A 145 -15.73 2.87 6.92
CA LEU A 145 -14.65 3.58 6.22
C LEU A 145 -14.28 2.82 4.95
N SER A 146 -14.58 3.41 3.80
CA SER A 146 -14.15 2.93 2.48
C SER A 146 -12.84 3.60 2.08
N VAL A 147 -11.87 2.81 1.66
CA VAL A 147 -10.57 3.29 1.16
C VAL A 147 -10.34 2.72 -0.23
N THR A 148 -10.14 3.59 -1.22
CA THR A 148 -9.73 3.20 -2.57
C THR A 148 -8.27 3.53 -2.78
N LEU A 149 -7.45 2.50 -2.98
CA LEU A 149 -6.05 2.65 -3.38
C LEU A 149 -5.97 2.77 -4.90
N LEU A 150 -5.30 3.81 -5.37
CA LEU A 150 -5.10 4.08 -6.79
C LEU A 150 -3.63 3.79 -7.14
N TYR A 151 -3.41 3.00 -8.19
CA TYR A 151 -2.10 2.74 -8.77
C TYR A 151 -2.16 3.12 -10.24
N GLY A 152 -1.40 4.13 -10.66
CA GLY A 152 -1.31 4.56 -12.05
C GLY A 152 0.03 4.17 -12.64
N VAL A 153 0.02 3.34 -13.68
CA VAL A 153 1.22 2.83 -14.35
C VAL A 153 1.45 3.61 -15.63
N LEU A 154 2.65 4.18 -15.79
CA LEU A 154 3.12 4.81 -17.02
C LEU A 154 4.33 4.00 -17.52
N PRO A 155 4.13 3.03 -18.43
CA PRO A 155 5.14 2.01 -18.74
C PRO A 155 6.45 2.58 -19.25
N HIS A 156 6.37 3.50 -20.21
CA HIS A 156 7.53 4.07 -20.90
C HIS A 156 8.35 5.03 -20.02
N CYS A 157 7.75 5.51 -18.93
CA CYS A 157 8.45 6.35 -17.96
C CYS A 157 9.10 5.54 -16.83
N ASP A 158 8.81 4.24 -16.72
CA ASP A 158 9.08 3.43 -15.53
C ASP A 158 8.55 4.05 -14.25
N VAL A 159 7.31 4.56 -14.31
CA VAL A 159 6.65 5.23 -13.18
C VAL A 159 5.41 4.47 -12.76
N ILE A 160 5.32 4.21 -11.46
CA ILE A 160 4.09 3.81 -10.77
C ILE A 160 3.74 4.91 -9.77
N THR A 161 2.59 5.53 -9.98
CA THR A 161 2.03 6.54 -9.08
C THR A 161 1.04 5.90 -8.13
N ARG A 162 0.95 6.42 -6.90
CA ARG A 162 -0.01 5.96 -5.90
C ARG A 162 -0.77 7.12 -5.28
N SER A 163 -2.03 6.88 -4.97
CA SER A 163 -2.88 7.81 -4.23
C SER A 163 -3.96 7.04 -3.47
N VAL A 164 -4.64 7.73 -2.56
CA VAL A 164 -5.68 7.15 -1.72
C VAL A 164 -6.89 8.06 -1.71
N ILE A 165 -8.08 7.47 -1.83
CA ILE A 165 -9.37 8.13 -1.58
C ILE A 165 -9.99 7.46 -0.36
N ALA A 166 -10.29 8.24 0.68
CA ALA A 166 -11.00 7.76 1.86
C ALA A 166 -12.41 8.38 1.88
N GLU A 167 -13.43 7.54 2.03
CA GLU A 167 -14.83 7.93 2.07
C GLU A 167 -15.47 7.39 3.35
N ASN A 168 -16.10 8.26 4.13
CA ASN A 168 -16.94 7.83 5.23
C ASN A 168 -18.31 7.43 4.69
N ARG A 169 -18.63 6.14 4.75
CA ARG A 169 -19.94 5.57 4.39
C ARG A 169 -20.75 5.16 5.63
N GLY A 170 -20.23 5.41 6.82
CA GLY A 170 -20.92 5.22 8.08
C GLY A 170 -21.77 6.44 8.47
N GLU A 171 -22.48 6.31 9.58
CA GLU A 171 -23.36 7.37 10.12
C GLU A 171 -22.59 8.33 11.04
N GLY A 172 -21.57 7.83 11.76
CA GLY A 172 -20.80 8.60 12.73
C GLY A 172 -19.66 9.39 12.10
N THR A 173 -19.15 10.39 12.84
CA THR A 173 -17.99 11.17 12.38
C THR A 173 -16.70 10.35 12.50
N LEU A 174 -15.87 10.36 11.45
CA LEU A 174 -14.53 9.79 11.47
C LEU A 174 -13.47 10.89 11.39
N THR A 175 -12.47 10.84 12.26
CA THR A 175 -11.31 11.74 12.23
C THR A 175 -10.09 10.97 11.76
N LEU A 176 -9.50 11.40 10.63
CA LEU A 176 -8.23 10.85 10.14
C LEU A 176 -7.06 11.56 10.82
N GLY A 177 -6.27 10.82 11.60
CA GLY A 177 -5.04 11.34 12.21
C GLY A 177 -3.83 11.25 11.27
N ARG A 178 -3.88 10.33 10.30
CA ARG A 178 -2.87 10.12 9.27
C ARG A 178 -3.50 9.46 8.06
N LEU A 179 -3.14 9.93 6.87
CA LEU A 179 -3.50 9.32 5.59
C LEU A 179 -2.31 9.51 4.62
N GLN A 180 -1.45 8.51 4.52
CA GLN A 180 -0.31 8.53 3.59
C GLN A 180 -0.74 8.12 2.17
N SER A 181 0.01 8.56 1.16
CA SER A 181 -0.28 8.22 -0.25
C SER A 181 0.31 6.87 -0.69
N ALA A 182 1.34 6.37 0.00
CA ALA A 182 2.04 5.15 -0.35
C ALA A 182 2.77 4.55 0.87
N CYS A 183 3.01 3.24 0.81
CA CYS A 183 3.83 2.47 1.73
C CYS A 183 4.63 1.43 0.92
N LEU A 184 5.93 1.29 1.18
CA LEU A 184 6.75 0.23 0.59
C LEU A 184 7.37 -0.57 1.75
N ASP A 185 6.91 -1.81 1.89
CA ASP A 185 7.41 -2.75 2.90
C ASP A 185 8.35 -3.75 2.24
N PHE A 186 9.66 -3.58 2.44
CA PHE A 186 10.67 -4.52 1.96
C PHE A 186 10.96 -5.59 3.01
N VAL A 187 10.86 -6.87 2.63
CA VAL A 187 11.11 -8.02 3.54
C VAL A 187 12.59 -8.19 3.92
N GLY A 188 13.49 -7.48 3.27
CA GLY A 188 14.92 -7.44 3.56
C GLY A 188 15.66 -6.50 2.61
N GLY A 189 16.94 -6.28 2.88
CA GLY A 189 17.81 -5.42 2.09
C GLY A 189 18.52 -4.38 2.94
N ASP A 190 19.69 -3.93 2.47
CA ASP A 190 20.45 -2.85 3.06
C ASP A 190 20.23 -1.59 2.22
N TYR A 191 19.76 -0.52 2.87
CA TYR A 191 19.33 0.70 2.19
C TYR A 191 20.00 1.93 2.80
N ASP A 192 20.25 2.92 1.95
CA ASP A 192 20.52 4.28 2.39
C ASP A 192 19.27 5.14 2.24
N LEU A 193 19.03 6.01 3.22
CA LEU A 193 18.05 7.07 3.12
C LEU A 193 18.71 8.32 2.55
N VAL A 194 18.23 8.75 1.38
CA VAL A 194 18.60 10.03 0.77
C VAL A 194 17.51 11.05 1.04
N THR A 195 17.88 12.18 1.65
CA THR A 195 16.97 13.31 1.85
C THR A 195 17.58 14.61 1.34
N PHE A 196 16.76 15.65 1.27
CA PHE A 196 17.16 16.95 0.73
C PHE A 196 16.88 18.10 1.70
N PRO A 197 17.46 18.10 2.93
CA PRO A 197 17.27 19.17 3.90
C PRO A 197 17.80 20.51 3.36
N GLY A 198 17.37 21.61 3.95
CA GLY A 198 17.85 22.92 3.57
C GLY A 198 17.24 24.03 4.41
N ARG A 199 17.56 25.26 4.05
CA ARG A 199 17.01 26.48 4.63
C ARG A 199 16.88 27.54 3.54
N TYR A 200 16.29 28.68 3.87
CA TYR A 200 16.22 29.82 2.95
C TYR A 200 17.59 30.11 2.33
N ALA A 201 17.62 30.23 0.99
CA ALA A 201 18.82 30.47 0.18
C ALA A 201 19.90 29.36 0.28
N PHE A 202 19.52 28.18 0.76
CA PHE A 202 20.37 26.99 0.87
C PHE A 202 19.51 25.71 0.84
N GLU A 203 18.66 25.60 -0.18
CA GLU A 203 17.67 24.54 -0.32
C GLU A 203 18.27 23.22 -0.81
N ARG A 204 17.59 22.10 -0.52
CA ARG A 204 17.79 20.77 -1.13
C ARG A 204 19.24 20.27 -1.13
N GLN A 205 19.92 20.39 0.01
CA GLN A 205 21.25 19.84 0.20
C GLN A 205 21.18 18.31 0.21
N PHE A 206 22.04 17.66 -0.57
CA PHE A 206 22.09 16.21 -0.62
C PHE A 206 22.58 15.65 0.72
N ASP A 207 21.73 14.85 1.38
CA ASP A 207 22.07 14.10 2.58
C ASP A 207 21.82 12.62 2.32
N ARG A 208 22.80 11.77 2.62
CA ARG A 208 22.71 10.31 2.46
C ARG A 208 23.25 9.65 3.71
N ARG A 209 22.44 8.80 4.32
CA ARG A 209 22.79 8.02 5.51
C ARG A 209 22.33 6.58 5.41
N GLU A 210 23.08 5.67 5.99
CA GLU A 210 22.65 4.27 6.15
C GLU A 210 21.36 4.22 6.98
N LEU A 211 20.40 3.39 6.55
CA LEU A 211 19.15 3.19 7.27
C LEU A 211 19.35 2.13 8.36
N GLY A 212 19.61 2.59 9.58
CA GLY A 212 19.68 1.73 10.77
C GLY A 212 18.31 1.29 11.29
N ARG A 213 18.31 0.48 12.36
CA ARG A 213 17.08 0.09 13.07
C ARG A 213 16.42 1.32 13.72
N GLY A 214 15.11 1.47 13.51
CA GLY A 214 14.32 2.58 14.02
C GLY A 214 13.84 3.52 12.92
N THR A 215 13.55 4.77 13.26
CA THR A 215 13.16 5.82 12.32
C THR A 215 13.88 7.12 12.67
#